data_AF-A0A975ZC86-F1
#
_entry.id   AF-A0A975ZC86-F1
#
_cell.length_a   1.000
_cell.length_b   1.000
_cell.length_c   1.000
_cell.angle_alpha   90.00
_cell.angle_beta   90.00
_cell.angle_gamma   90.00
#
_symmetry.space_group_name_H-M   'P 1'
#
loop_
_entity.id
_entity.type
_entity.pdbx_description
1 polymer ?
#
loop_
_entity_poly.entity_id
_entity_poly.type
_entity_poly.pdbx_seq_one_letter_code
_entity_poly.pdbx_strand_id
1 'polypeptide(L)'
;MRWFKPNLRSSIHAIFSASHPHDSSQAVAEGIGVEDIRESMLALLGGAEGDRASHVKRRIRYAGDVQALWFLRGDLMEVLAAAHGETAARQMLVGVSGMFDNLLPQGLRSRPSPLGASARE
;
A
#
# COMPACT_ATOMS: atom_id res chain seq x y z
N MET A 1 28.85 -15.51 30.19
CA MET A 1 27.71 -15.93 29.33
C MET A 1 26.46 -15.20 29.80
N ARG A 2 25.92 -14.26 29.00
CA ARG A 2 24.70 -13.51 29.33
C ARG A 2 23.58 -13.95 28.38
N TRP A 3 22.48 -14.49 28.92
CA TRP A 3 21.29 -14.84 28.16
C TRP A 3 20.01 -14.56 28.99
N PHE A 4 19.24 -13.54 28.54
CA PHE A 4 17.78 -13.20 28.62
C PHE A 4 16.98 -13.36 29.94
N LYS A 5 15.90 -12.62 30.25
CA LYS A 5 15.16 -11.40 29.81
C LYS A 5 14.02 -11.24 30.85
N PRO A 6 13.63 -10.03 31.25
CA PRO A 6 12.24 -9.80 31.65
C PRO A 6 11.55 -8.88 30.63
N ASN A 7 10.56 -9.44 29.92
CA ASN A 7 9.58 -8.68 29.14
C ASN A 7 8.63 -7.98 30.13
N LEU A 8 8.97 -6.78 30.59
CA LEU A 8 7.93 -5.87 31.10
C LEU A 8 7.23 -5.25 29.91
N ARG A 9 5.97 -5.65 29.79
CA ARG A 9 4.89 -5.07 29.01
C ARG A 9 4.92 -3.54 29.06
N SER A 10 5.76 -2.95 28.20
CA SER A 10 5.43 -1.77 27.41
C SER A 10 3.98 -1.91 26.97
N SER A 11 3.09 -0.97 27.16
CA SER A 11 3.26 0.40 27.60
C SER A 11 1.85 0.87 27.96
N ILE A 12 1.76 1.76 28.94
CA ILE A 12 0.53 2.39 29.42
C ILE A 12 0.04 3.38 28.34
N HIS A 13 -0.26 2.87 27.14
CA HIS A 13 -0.81 3.60 26.00
C HIS A 13 -2.25 4.08 26.22
N ALA A 14 -2.78 3.97 27.44
CA ALA A 14 -4.21 4.06 27.67
C ALA A 14 -4.69 5.28 28.45
N ILE A 15 -3.84 6.08 29.11
CA ILE A 15 -4.34 7.06 30.10
C ILE A 15 -4.14 8.53 29.73
N PHE A 16 -3.21 8.86 28.83
CA PHE A 16 -3.14 10.21 28.29
C PHE A 16 -2.95 10.14 26.78
N SER A 17 -4.07 10.03 26.06
CA SER A 17 -4.17 10.61 24.73
C SER A 17 -4.01 12.14 24.84
N ALA A 18 -2.79 12.58 25.14
CA ALA A 18 -2.31 13.92 24.91
C ALA A 18 -1.33 13.78 23.75
N SER A 19 -1.80 14.16 22.54
CA SER A 19 -1.02 14.26 21.30
C SER A 19 -0.24 13.00 20.91
N HIS A 20 -0.82 12.18 20.03
CA HIS A 20 -0.03 11.19 19.28
C HIS A 20 1.06 11.96 18.50
N PRO A 21 2.36 11.75 18.78
CA PRO A 21 3.31 11.91 17.70
C PRO A 21 3.01 10.74 16.77
N HIS A 22 2.32 11.03 15.66
CA HIS A 22 2.47 10.22 14.47
C HIS A 22 3.98 10.14 14.26
N ASP A 23 4.56 8.95 14.31
CA ASP A 23 5.98 8.72 14.04
C ASP A 23 6.21 8.86 12.52
N SER A 24 5.93 10.05 12.01
CA SER A 24 6.23 10.54 10.67
C SER A 24 7.27 11.64 10.79
N SER A 25 8.37 11.40 11.51
CA SER A 25 9.50 12.33 11.43
C SER A 25 10.80 11.72 11.94
N GLN A 26 11.40 10.85 11.13
CA GLN A 26 12.86 10.86 10.99
C GLN A 26 13.34 10.17 9.70
N ALA A 27 12.79 10.61 8.57
CA ALA A 27 13.54 10.74 7.33
C ALA A 27 12.70 11.54 6.36
N VAL A 28 13.05 12.81 6.15
CA VAL A 28 12.93 13.44 4.83
C VAL A 28 13.89 12.72 3.86
N ALA A 29 13.70 11.41 3.69
CA ALA A 29 14.25 10.68 2.58
C ALA A 29 13.34 10.99 1.40
N GLU A 30 13.92 11.51 0.34
CA GLU A 30 13.30 11.83 -0.95
C GLU A 30 12.77 10.54 -1.62
N GLY A 31 11.78 9.89 -1.01
CA GLY A 31 11.24 8.60 -1.41
C GLY A 31 9.72 8.57 -1.38
N ILE A 32 9.15 7.73 -2.25
CA ILE A 32 7.70 7.51 -2.35
C ILE A 32 7.18 7.01 -1.00
N GLY A 33 6.25 7.77 -0.41
CA GLY A 33 5.56 7.44 0.83
C GLY A 33 4.16 6.86 0.60
N VAL A 34 3.51 6.50 1.70
CA VAL A 34 2.12 5.99 1.71
C VAL A 34 1.14 7.01 1.11
N GLU A 35 1.33 8.30 1.36
CA GLU A 35 0.44 9.34 0.84
C GLU A 35 0.59 9.53 -0.67
N ASP A 36 1.81 9.44 -1.23
CA ASP A 36 2.01 9.50 -2.70
C ASP A 36 1.27 8.37 -3.42
N ILE A 37 1.29 7.16 -2.84
CA ILE A 37 0.54 6.01 -3.34
C ILE A 37 -0.96 6.27 -3.23
N ARG A 38 -1.42 6.79 -2.09
CA ARG A 38 -2.84 7.10 -1.85
C ARG A 38 -3.35 8.10 -2.88
N GLU A 39 -2.63 9.19 -3.10
CA GLU A 39 -2.97 10.22 -4.08
C GLU A 39 -3.00 9.64 -5.49
N SER A 40 -2.00 8.84 -5.85
CA SER A 40 -1.94 8.18 -7.16
C SER A 40 -3.13 7.24 -7.40
N MET A 41 -3.51 6.44 -6.40
CA MET A 41 -4.70 5.58 -6.47
C MET A 41 -6.00 6.38 -6.60
N LEU A 42 -6.12 7.51 -5.88
CA LEU A 42 -7.28 8.38 -5.98
C LEU A 42 -7.37 9.10 -7.33
N ALA A 43 -6.23 9.51 -7.89
CA ALA A 43 -6.15 10.14 -9.20
C ALA A 43 -6.66 9.21 -10.32
N LEU A 44 -6.31 7.91 -10.26
CA LEU A 44 -6.83 6.92 -11.21
C LEU A 44 -8.37 6.77 -11.14
N LEU A 45 -8.98 7.06 -9.99
CA LEU A 45 -10.44 7.02 -9.80
C LEU A 45 -11.13 8.34 -10.14
N GLY A 46 -10.41 9.38 -10.55
CA GLY A 46 -10.94 10.73 -10.74
C GLY A 46 -12.15 10.83 -11.68
N GLY A 47 -12.21 9.98 -12.72
CA GLY A 47 -13.34 9.91 -13.66
C GLY A 47 -14.31 8.75 -13.45
N ALA A 48 -14.10 7.92 -12.41
CA ALA A 48 -14.95 6.77 -12.14
C ALA A 48 -16.13 7.14 -11.23
N GLU A 49 -17.34 6.86 -11.69
CA GLU A 49 -18.59 7.18 -11.00
C GLU A 49 -19.33 5.93 -10.51
N GLY A 50 -20.28 6.14 -9.60
CA GLY A 50 -21.13 5.09 -9.02
C GLY A 50 -20.74 4.64 -7.61
N ASP A 51 -21.59 3.81 -7.01
CA ASP A 51 -21.48 3.40 -5.62
C ASP A 51 -20.19 2.65 -5.33
N ARG A 52 -19.79 1.74 -6.22
CA ARG A 52 -18.54 1.00 -6.09
C ARG A 52 -17.32 1.93 -6.12
N ALA A 53 -17.27 2.85 -7.09
CA ALA A 53 -16.18 3.82 -7.18
C ALA A 53 -16.12 4.70 -5.92
N SER A 54 -17.27 5.17 -5.43
CA SER A 54 -17.38 5.96 -4.19
C SER A 54 -16.90 5.19 -2.95
N HIS A 55 -17.26 3.91 -2.86
CA HIS A 55 -16.83 3.03 -1.78
C HIS A 55 -15.31 2.79 -1.81
N VAL A 56 -14.75 2.50 -2.98
CA VAL A 56 -13.30 2.29 -3.15
C VAL A 56 -12.51 3.57 -2.90
N LYS A 57 -12.97 4.73 -3.40
CA LYS A 57 -12.39 6.06 -3.10
C LYS A 57 -12.29 6.29 -1.58
N ARG A 58 -13.35 5.95 -0.83
CA ARG A 58 -13.38 6.09 0.64
C ARG A 58 -12.39 5.15 1.33
N ARG A 59 -12.34 3.88 0.92
CA ARG A 59 -11.41 2.89 1.49
C ARG A 59 -9.95 3.26 1.24
N ILE A 60 -9.63 3.79 0.05
CA ILE A 60 -8.30 4.31 -0.26
C ILE A 60 -7.98 5.52 0.63
N ARG A 61 -8.91 6.47 0.77
CA ARG A 61 -8.70 7.68 1.59
C ARG A 61 -8.37 7.36 3.05
N TYR A 62 -8.96 6.31 3.62
CA TYR A 62 -8.81 5.97 5.04
C TYR A 62 -7.98 4.72 5.31
N ALA A 63 -7.28 4.17 4.31
CA ALA A 63 -6.35 3.07 4.52
C ALA A 63 -5.24 3.48 5.50
N GLY A 64 -5.05 2.67 6.55
CA GLY A 64 -4.16 3.01 7.67
C GLY A 64 -2.67 2.81 7.41
N ASP A 65 -2.31 2.03 6.39
CA ASP A 65 -0.92 1.71 6.05
C ASP A 65 -0.75 1.30 4.57
N VAL A 66 0.50 1.06 4.18
CA VAL A 66 0.87 0.62 2.83
C VAL A 66 0.29 -0.76 2.45
N GLN A 67 0.10 -1.66 3.40
CA GLN A 67 -0.42 -3.00 3.13
C GLN A 67 -1.92 -2.94 2.82
N ALA A 68 -2.67 -2.11 3.54
CA ALA A 68 -4.07 -1.84 3.26
C ALA A 68 -4.26 -1.27 1.84
N LEU A 69 -3.41 -0.33 1.42
CA LEU A 69 -3.42 0.18 0.04
C LEU A 69 -3.07 -0.92 -0.98
N TRP A 70 -2.10 -1.78 -0.68
CA TRP A 70 -1.71 -2.90 -1.55
C TRP A 70 -2.88 -3.85 -1.84
N PHE A 71 -3.67 -4.19 -0.82
CA PHE A 71 -4.85 -5.05 -0.97
C PHE A 71 -6.00 -4.36 -1.69
N LEU A 72 -6.10 -3.03 -1.61
CA LEU A 72 -7.11 -2.26 -2.35
C LEU A 72 -6.85 -2.19 -3.86
N ARG A 73 -5.68 -2.62 -4.35
CA ARG A 73 -5.41 -2.67 -5.79
C ARG A 73 -6.36 -3.60 -6.56
N GLY A 74 -6.88 -4.66 -5.94
CA GLY A 74 -7.87 -5.54 -6.56
C GLY A 74 -9.21 -4.83 -6.77
N ASP A 75 -9.68 -4.11 -5.75
CA ASP A 75 -10.88 -3.28 -5.86
C ASP A 75 -10.72 -2.13 -6.85
N LEU A 76 -9.53 -1.50 -6.88
CA LEU A 76 -9.17 -0.49 -7.86
C LEU A 76 -9.19 -1.05 -9.28
N MET A 77 -8.61 -2.24 -9.51
CA MET A 77 -8.64 -2.93 -10.80
C MET A 77 -10.07 -3.14 -11.29
N GLU A 78 -10.98 -3.58 -10.41
CA GLU A 78 -12.36 -3.83 -10.80
C GLU A 78 -13.07 -2.55 -11.25
N VAL A 79 -12.89 -1.44 -10.52
CA VAL A 79 -13.47 -0.14 -10.90
C VAL A 79 -12.87 0.36 -12.22
N LEU A 80 -11.56 0.26 -12.39
CA LEU A 80 -10.89 0.68 -13.62
C LEU A 80 -11.28 -0.19 -14.82
N ALA A 81 -11.42 -1.50 -14.63
CA ALA A 81 -11.82 -2.41 -15.71
C ALA A 81 -13.26 -2.16 -16.15
N ALA A 82 -14.17 -1.86 -15.21
CA ALA A 82 -15.54 -1.47 -15.53
C ALA A 82 -15.61 -0.16 -16.32
N ALA A 83 -14.70 0.80 -16.04
CA ALA A 83 -14.69 2.11 -16.69
C ALA A 83 -13.94 2.14 -18.04
N HIS A 84 -12.83 1.39 -18.16
CA HIS A 84 -11.88 1.53 -19.28
C HIS A 84 -11.57 0.20 -19.99
N GLY A 85 -12.14 -0.90 -19.53
CA GLY A 85 -11.78 -2.25 -19.97
C GLY A 85 -10.51 -2.77 -19.29
N GLU A 86 -10.39 -4.10 -19.26
CA GLU A 86 -9.38 -4.79 -18.46
C GLU A 86 -7.93 -4.48 -18.90
N THR A 87 -7.68 -4.37 -20.21
CA THR A 87 -6.33 -4.12 -20.73
C THR A 87 -5.81 -2.75 -20.31
N ALA A 88 -6.62 -1.70 -20.47
CA ALA A 88 -6.25 -0.34 -20.06
C ALA A 88 -6.11 -0.24 -18.54
N ALA A 89 -7.05 -0.83 -17.80
CA ALA A 89 -7.01 -0.89 -16.34
C ALA A 89 -5.71 -1.52 -15.81
N ARG A 90 -5.27 -2.63 -16.43
CA ARG A 90 -4.01 -3.30 -16.08
C ARG A 90 -2.80 -2.39 -16.30
N GLN A 91 -2.75 -1.66 -17.42
CA GLN A 91 -1.64 -0.73 -17.70
C GLN A 91 -1.59 0.42 -16.68
N MET A 92 -2.74 0.99 -16.32
CA MET A 92 -2.85 2.02 -15.27
C MET A 92 -2.39 1.47 -13.91
N LEU A 93 -2.80 0.26 -13.57
CA LEU A 93 -2.47 -0.38 -12.28
C LEU A 93 -0.98 -0.74 -12.16
N VAL A 94 -0.29 -1.04 -13.26
CA VAL A 94 1.16 -1.32 -13.25
C VAL A 94 1.96 -0.13 -12.70
N GLY A 95 1.62 1.10 -13.12
CA GLY A 95 2.30 2.31 -12.64
C GLY A 95 2.22 2.47 -11.12
N VAL A 96 1.01 2.34 -10.57
CA VAL A 96 0.78 2.40 -9.13
C VAL A 96 1.38 1.20 -8.39
N SER A 97 1.36 0.01 -9.00
CA SER A 97 1.92 -1.20 -8.38
C SER A 97 3.42 -1.11 -8.16
N GLY A 98 4.16 -0.46 -9.07
CA GLY A 98 5.59 -0.22 -8.91
C GLY A 98 5.94 0.70 -7.73
N MET A 99 5.02 1.58 -7.32
CA MET A 99 5.23 2.46 -6.17
C MET A 99 5.34 1.70 -4.83
N PHE A 100 4.83 0.47 -4.76
CA PHE A 100 4.93 -0.38 -3.58
C PHE A 100 6.29 -1.07 -3.43
N ASP A 101 7.16 -0.96 -4.44
CA ASP A 101 8.49 -1.57 -4.38
C ASP A 101 9.28 -1.01 -3.20
N ASN A 102 9.89 -1.92 -2.44
CA ASN A 102 10.65 -1.63 -1.22
C ASN A 102 9.83 -1.17 0.00
N LEU A 103 8.51 -1.00 -0.13
CA LEU A 103 7.64 -0.62 0.98
C LEU A 103 6.89 -1.81 1.62
N LEU A 104 6.84 -2.95 0.93
CA LEU A 104 6.14 -4.14 1.39
C LEU A 104 7.06 -5.15 2.09
N PRO A 105 6.54 -5.90 3.10
CA PRO A 105 7.21 -7.08 3.63
C PRO A 105 7.51 -8.08 2.52
N GLN A 106 8.62 -8.83 2.65
CA GLN A 106 9.08 -9.77 1.62
C GLN A 106 8.00 -10.76 1.16
N GLY A 107 7.11 -11.21 2.05
CA GLY A 107 6.05 -12.15 1.72
C GLY A 107 4.94 -11.62 0.81
N LEU A 108 4.82 -10.31 0.63
CA LEU A 108 3.84 -9.68 -0.28
C LEU A 108 4.45 -9.27 -1.62
N ARG A 109 5.76 -9.43 -1.78
CA ARG A 109 6.48 -9.06 -3.00
C ARG A 109 6.44 -10.24 -3.98
N SER A 110 6.33 -9.94 -5.27
CA SER A 110 6.44 -10.97 -6.30
C SER A 110 7.80 -11.66 -6.17
N ARG A 111 7.79 -12.97 -5.95
CA ARG A 111 9.03 -13.75 -5.95
C ARG A 111 9.51 -13.91 -7.40
N PRO A 112 10.81 -13.73 -7.70
CA PRO A 112 11.32 -14.03 -9.02
C PRO A 112 10.98 -15.46 -9.41
N SER A 113 10.43 -15.64 -10.62
CA SER A 113 10.11 -16.96 -11.15
C SER A 113 11.41 -17.70 -11.48
N PRO A 114 11.60 -18.94 -11.00
CA PRO A 114 12.75 -19.76 -11.40
C PRO A 114 12.80 -20.00 -12.92
N LEU A 115 11.64 -19.97 -13.59
CA LEU A 115 11.52 -20.22 -15.03
C LEU A 115 12.05 -19.07 -15.90
N GLY A 116 12.23 -17.87 -15.32
CA GLY A 116 12.84 -16.75 -16.04
C GLY A 116 14.38 -16.80 -16.07
N ALA A 117 14.98 -17.58 -15.17
CA ALA A 117 16.43 -17.71 -15.08
C ALA A 117 16.98 -18.76 -16.05
N SER A 118 16.23 -19.84 -16.32
CA SER A 118 16.69 -20.93 -17.20
C SER A 118 16.51 -20.65 -18.70
N ALA A 119 15.86 -19.56 -19.09
CA ALA A 119 15.65 -19.19 -20.49
C ALA A 119 16.77 -18.30 -21.07
N ARG A 120 17.87 -18.12 -20.32
CA ARG A 120 19.01 -17.25 -20.66
C ARG A 120 20.36 -17.99 -20.77
N GLU A 121 20.34 -19.32 -20.76
CA GLU A 121 21.50 -20.19 -21.05
C GLU A 121 21.30 -20.89 -22.39
#